data_AF-A0A831EJ16-F1
#
_entry.id   AF-A0A831EJ16-F1
#
_cell.length_a   1.000
_cell.length_b   1.000
_cell.length_c   1.000
_cell.angle_alpha   90.00
_cell.angle_beta   90.00
_cell.angle_gamma   90.00
#
_symmetry.space_group_name_H-M   'P 1'
#
loop_
_entity.id
_entity.type
_entity.pdbx_description
1 polymer ?
#
loop_
_entity_poly.entity_id
_entity_poly.type
_entity_poly.pdbx_seq_one_letter_code
_entity_poly.pdbx_strand_id
1 'polypeptide(L)' 'MKQTTPAWADYVAQMEHILALELDETRRAELLIQFSRIAALAEPLMAFPLDERLEVAGVYKA' A
#
# COMPACT_ATOMS: atom_id res chain seq x y z
N MET A 1 17.81 -1.40 -4.16
CA MET A 1 17.39 -0.07 -3.69
C MET A 1 17.15 -0.16 -2.18
N LYS A 2 17.58 0.82 -1.38
CA LYS A 2 17.25 0.82 0.06
C LYS A 2 15.76 1.14 0.19
N GLN A 3 14.95 0.15 0.53
CA GLN A 3 13.57 0.37 0.93
C GLN A 3 13.59 1.14 2.25
N THR A 4 13.30 2.43 2.18
CA THR A 4 12.89 3.20 3.36
C THR A 4 11.55 2.65 3.82
N THR A 5 11.48 2.19 5.06
CA THR A 5 10.21 1.83 5.70
C THR A 5 9.25 3.01 5.55
N PRO A 6 8.08 2.83 4.90
CA PRO A 6 7.15 3.93 4.71
C PRO A 6 6.65 4.42 6.06
N ALA A 7 6.60 5.73 6.26
CA ALA A 7 5.93 6.33 7.40
C ALA A 7 4.41 6.19 7.20
N TRP A 8 3.86 5.03 7.54
CA TRP A 8 2.46 4.67 7.25
C TRP A 8 1.44 5.64 7.88
N ALA A 9 1.77 6.25 9.02
CA ALA A 9 0.94 7.28 9.63
C ALA A 9 0.79 8.51 8.73
N ASP A 10 1.90 9.00 8.16
CA ASP A 10 1.89 10.15 7.25
C ASP A 10 1.15 9.81 5.95
N TYR A 11 1.33 8.59 5.44
CA TYR A 11 0.61 8.09 4.28
C TYR A 11 -0.90 8.06 4.52
N VAL A 12 -1.36 7.51 5.65
CA VAL A 12 -2.79 7.45 5.99
C VAL A 12 -3.37 8.85 6.13
N ALA A 13 -2.67 9.76 6.82
CA ALA A 13 -3.11 11.15 6.96
C ALA A 13 -3.22 11.87 5.60
N GLN A 14 -2.26 11.64 4.69
CA GLN A 14 -2.33 12.21 3.35
C GLN A 14 -3.47 11.62 2.51
N MET A 15 -3.68 10.31 2.57
CA MET A 15 -4.75 9.64 1.82
C MET A 15 -6.14 10.03 2.32
N GLU A 16 -6.31 10.28 3.62
CA GLU A 16 -7.54 10.81 4.20
C GLU A 16 -7.97 12.11 3.47
N HIS A 17 -7.03 13.03 3.26
CA HIS A 17 -7.28 14.26 2.52
C HIS A 17 -7.50 14.05 1.02
N ILE A 18 -6.66 13.25 0.35
CA ILE A 18 -6.75 13.05 -1.11
C ILE A 18 -8.06 12.37 -1.50
N LEU A 19 -8.51 11.40 -0.69
CA LEU A 19 -9.71 10.62 -0.95
C LEU A 19 -10.98 11.24 -0.33
N ALA A 20 -10.85 12.41 0.32
CA ALA A 20 -11.93 13.10 1.03
C ALA A 20 -12.69 12.16 2.00
N LEU A 21 -11.94 11.40 2.81
CA LEU A 21 -12.50 10.48 3.80
C LEU A 21 -12.64 11.18 5.16
N GLU A 22 -13.73 10.90 5.87
CA GLU A 22 -13.90 11.33 7.26
C GLU A 22 -13.53 10.18 8.20
N LEU A 23 -12.37 10.30 8.87
CA LEU A 23 -11.88 9.31 9.81
C LEU A 23 -11.75 9.92 11.20
N ASP A 24 -12.37 9.27 12.18
CA ASP A 24 -12.06 9.54 13.58
C ASP A 24 -10.73 8.87 13.98
N GLU A 25 -10.26 9.22 15.18
CA GLU A 25 -8.98 8.72 15.68
C GLU A 25 -8.93 7.20 15.81
N THR A 26 -10.05 6.58 16.22
CA THR A 26 -10.15 5.13 16.37
C THR A 26 -9.99 4.44 15.02
N ARG A 27 -10.66 4.93 13.96
CA ARG A 27 -10.57 4.38 12.60
C ARG A 27 -9.19 4.58 12.01
N ARG A 28 -8.55 5.73 12.24
CA ARG A 28 -7.16 5.97 11.82
C ARG A 28 -6.21 4.96 12.46
N ALA A 29 -6.33 4.73 13.77
CA ALA A 29 -5.49 3.76 14.48
C ALA A 29 -5.66 2.34 13.93
N GLU A 30 -6.91 1.90 13.69
CA GLU A 30 -7.18 0.60 13.09
C GLU A 30 -6.62 0.48 11.66
N LEU A 31 -6.78 1.52 10.84
CA LEU A 31 -6.20 1.54 9.50
C LEU A 31 -4.68 1.42 9.54
N LEU A 32 -4.00 2.12 10.45
CA LEU A 32 -2.55 2.03 10.60
C LEU A 32 -2.09 0.59 10.91
N ILE A 33 -2.83 -0.12 11.76
CA ILE A 33 -2.57 -1.54 12.06
C ILE A 33 -2.74 -2.40 10.81
N GLN A 34 -3.84 -2.22 10.06
CA GLN A 34 -4.09 -3.01 8.85
C GLN A 34 -3.06 -2.73 7.76
N PHE A 35 -2.68 -1.46 7.54
CA PHE A 35 -1.64 -1.09 6.57
C PHE A 35 -0.30 -1.72 6.93
N SER A 36 0.08 -1.71 8.21
CA SER A 36 1.31 -2.37 8.68
C SER A 36 1.31 -3.88 8.41
N ARG A 37 0.17 -4.56 8.58
CA ARG A 37 0.02 -5.99 8.27
C ARG A 37 0.08 -6.25 6.76
N ILE A 38 -0.62 -5.45 5.96
CA ILE A 38 -0.59 -5.57 4.49
C ILE A 38 0.83 -5.34 3.97
N ALA A 39 1.56 -4.37 4.53
CA ALA A 39 2.95 -4.12 4.17
C ALA A 39 3.83 -5.36 4.40
N ALA A 40 3.69 -6.03 5.54
CA ALA A 40 4.39 -7.27 5.82
C ALA A 40 4.00 -8.42 4.86
N LEU A 41 2.71 -8.52 4.49
CA LEU A 41 2.25 -9.49 3.49
C LEU A 41 2.76 -9.18 2.07
N ALA A 42 2.94 -7.90 1.74
CA ALA A 42 3.41 -7.45 0.45
C ALA A 42 4.94 -7.50 0.31
N GLU A 43 5.69 -7.49 1.42
CA GLU A 43 7.15 -7.56 1.44
C GLU A 43 7.72 -8.70 0.54
N PRO A 44 7.26 -9.97 0.64
CA PRO A 44 7.74 -11.03 -0.24
C PRO A 44 7.40 -10.79 -1.72
N LEU A 45 6.26 -10.15 -2.02
CA LEU A 45 5.88 -9.83 -3.39
C LEU A 45 6.76 -8.72 -3.97
N MET A 46 7.12 -7.72 -3.16
CA MET A 46 8.03 -6.63 -3.56
C MET A 46 9.48 -7.11 -3.71
N ALA A 47 9.87 -8.16 -2.98
CA ALA A 47 11.19 -8.79 -3.11
C ALA A 47 11.29 -9.73 -4.33
N PHE A 48 10.15 -10.15 -4.90
CA PHE A 48 10.13 -11.02 -6.06
C PHE A 48 10.62 -10.26 -7.31
N PRO A 49 11.63 -10.78 -8.04
CA PRO A 49 12.13 -10.13 -9.25
C PRO A 49 11.06 -10.18 -10.35
N LEU A 50 10.76 -9.02 -10.94
CA LEU A 50 9.87 -8.91 -12.09
C LEU A 50 10.71 -8.77 -13.37
N ASP A 51 10.37 -9.55 -14.40
CA ASP A 51 10.93 -9.38 -15.74
C ASP A 51 10.39 -8.09 -16.38
N GLU A 52 11.18 -7.44 -17.23
CA GLU A 52 10.80 -6.17 -17.89
C GLU A 52 9.52 -6.24 -18.73
N ARG A 53 9.11 -7.44 -19.13
CA ARG A 53 7.98 -7.69 -20.05
C ARG A 53 6.90 -8.57 -19.42
N LEU A 54 6.80 -8.56 -18.09
CA LEU A 54 5.75 -9.31 -17.41
C LEU A 54 4.38 -8.66 -17.70
N GLU A 55 3.59 -9.31 -18.54
CA GLU A 55 2.20 -8.89 -18.77
C GLU A 55 1.38 -9.09 -17.50
N VAL A 56 0.49 -8.13 -17.22
CA VAL A 56 -0.45 -8.26 -16.10
C VAL A 56 -1.44 -9.38 -16.43
N ALA A 57 -1.77 -10.20 -15.44
CA ALA A 57 -2.82 -11.21 -15.61
C ALA A 57 -4.14 -10.52 -16.04
N GLY A 58 -4.71 -10.97 -17.18
CA GLY A 58 -5.99 -10.45 -17.68
C GLY A 58 -5.91 -9.31 -18.70
N VAL A 59 -4.85 -9.25 -19.52
CA VAL A 59 -4.74 -8.27 -20.64
C VAL A 59 -6.04 -8.23 -21.46
N TYR A 60 -6.67 -7.07 -21.47
CA TYR A 60 -7.88 -6.82 -22.26
C TYR A 60 -7.57 -6.98 -23.75
N LYS A 61 -8.36 -7.81 -24.43
CA LYS A 61 -8.32 -7.97 -25.89
C LYS A 61 -9.58 -7.33 -26.45
N ALA A 62 -9.40 -6.18 -27.12
CA ALA A 62 -10.44 -5.47 -27.85
C ALA A 62 -10.83 -6.19 -29.14
#